data_AF-A0A925SRT4-F1
#
_entry.id   AF-A0A925SRT4-F1
#
_cell.length_a   1.000
_cell.length_b   1.000
_cell.length_c   1.000
_cell.angle_alpha   90.00
_cell.angle_beta   90.00
_cell.angle_gamma   90.00
#
_symmetry.space_group_name_H-M   'P 1'
#
loop_
_entity.id
_entity.type
_entity.pdbx_description
1 polymer ?
#
loop_
_entity_poly.entity_id
_entity_poly.type
_entity_poly.pdbx_seq_one_letter_code
_entity_poly.pdbx_strand_id
1 'polypeptide(L)'
;ITPNAGFMVTALSVDGVILPGASSYTFNNVTANHYISAYFGPIPATVTITAAAGPNGSISLVGPPPVAGGSNPTYTITPNAGFVVAALSVDGTILPGATSYTFTNVTANHYINAYFRAGP
;
A
#
# COMPACT_ATOMS: atom_id res chain seq x y z
N ILE A 1 -4.58 16.22 -2.13
CA ILE A 1 -3.87 16.72 -3.33
C ILE A 1 -3.90 15.60 -4.36
N THR A 2 -4.40 15.85 -5.56
CA THR A 2 -4.53 14.82 -6.60
C THR A 2 -3.56 15.14 -7.74
N PRO A 3 -2.51 14.33 -7.97
CA PRO A 3 -1.56 14.54 -9.07
C PRO A 3 -2.19 14.26 -10.44
N ASN A 4 -1.60 14.82 -11.49
CA ASN A 4 -1.91 14.44 -12.87
C ASN A 4 -1.57 12.97 -13.13
N ALA A 5 -2.23 12.36 -14.11
CA ALA A 5 -1.94 10.99 -14.53
C ALA A 5 -0.44 10.79 -14.83
N GLY A 6 0.13 9.70 -14.32
CA GLY A 6 1.56 9.40 -14.44
C GLY A 6 2.46 10.02 -13.37
N PHE A 7 1.90 10.81 -12.45
CA PHE A 7 2.64 11.45 -11.36
C PHE A 7 2.13 11.03 -9.98
N MET A 8 3.03 11.05 -9.00
CA MET A 8 2.73 10.87 -7.57
C MET A 8 3.20 12.10 -6.77
N VAL A 9 2.61 12.31 -5.60
CA VAL A 9 3.12 13.29 -4.64
C VAL A 9 4.39 12.73 -4.01
N THR A 10 5.49 13.46 -4.09
CA THR A 10 6.78 13.05 -3.49
C THR A 10 7.04 13.72 -2.14
N ALA A 11 6.51 14.92 -1.94
CA ALA A 11 6.59 15.64 -0.67
C ALA A 11 5.56 16.78 -0.60
N LEU A 12 5.28 17.23 0.63
CA LEU A 12 4.65 18.53 0.89
C LEU A 12 5.68 19.47 1.52
N SER A 13 5.60 20.77 1.24
CA SER A 13 6.24 21.81 2.05
C SER A 13 5.16 22.56 2.80
N VAL A 14 5.32 22.70 4.12
CA VAL A 14 4.44 23.49 4.98
C VAL A 14 5.27 24.58 5.63
N ASP A 15 4.99 25.84 5.29
CA ASP A 15 5.73 27.02 5.77
C ASP A 15 7.26 26.91 5.62
N GLY A 16 7.70 26.29 4.53
CA GLY A 16 9.11 26.05 4.22
C GLY A 16 9.68 24.74 4.76
N VAL A 17 8.94 24.00 5.59
CA VAL A 17 9.36 22.68 6.10
C VAL A 17 8.94 21.58 5.14
N ILE A 18 9.90 20.84 4.60
CA ILE A 18 9.66 19.70 3.71
C ILE A 18 9.28 18.45 4.53
N LEU A 19 8.18 17.83 4.12
CA LEU A 19 7.63 16.58 4.63
C LEU A 19 7.68 15.52 3.51
N PRO A 20 8.78 14.75 3.38
CA PRO A 20 8.92 13.71 2.35
C PRO A 20 7.85 12.63 2.49
N GLY A 21 7.28 12.19 1.37
CA GLY A 21 6.25 11.14 1.33
C GLY A 21 4.87 11.54 1.85
N ALA A 22 4.71 12.75 2.40
CA ALA A 22 3.41 13.25 2.82
C ALA A 22 2.52 13.50 1.59
N SER A 23 1.26 13.05 1.66
CA SER A 23 0.23 13.31 0.64
C SER A 23 -0.96 14.11 1.19
N SER A 24 -1.00 14.29 2.51
CA SER A 24 -1.98 15.11 3.23
C SER A 24 -1.30 15.83 4.40
N TYR A 25 -1.91 16.95 4.81
CA TYR A 25 -1.51 17.70 5.98
C TYR A 25 -2.74 18.44 6.54
N THR A 26 -2.87 18.49 7.86
CA THR A 26 -3.97 19.19 8.55
C THR A 26 -3.40 20.29 9.42
N PHE A 27 -3.79 21.53 9.15
CA PHE A 27 -3.51 22.64 10.05
C PHE A 27 -4.47 22.59 11.24
N ASN A 28 -3.93 22.77 12.44
CA ASN A 28 -4.70 22.86 13.67
C ASN A 28 -4.53 24.26 14.27
N ASN A 29 -5.62 24.85 14.76
CA ASN A 29 -5.61 26.17 15.41
C ASN A 29 -4.89 27.26 14.58
N VAL A 30 -5.41 27.52 13.38
CA VAL A 30 -4.84 28.48 12.44
C VAL A 30 -5.04 29.91 12.95
N THR A 31 -3.99 30.52 13.49
CA THR A 31 -3.99 31.92 13.99
C THR A 31 -3.11 32.86 13.15
N ALA A 32 -2.49 32.35 12.09
CA ALA A 32 -1.64 33.09 11.16
C ALA A 32 -1.78 32.54 9.74
N ASN A 33 -1.22 33.24 8.75
CA ASN A 33 -1.18 32.75 7.38
C ASN A 33 -0.23 31.57 7.26
N HIS A 34 -0.65 30.55 6.52
CA HIS A 34 0.17 29.37 6.21
C HIS A 34 0.21 29.14 4.71
N TYR A 35 1.30 28.55 4.23
CA TYR A 35 1.46 28.14 2.85
C TYR A 35 1.78 26.65 2.77
N ILE A 36 1.13 25.96 1.85
CA ILE A 36 1.43 24.59 1.50
C ILE A 36 1.80 24.48 0.02
N SER A 37 2.91 23.83 -0.27
CA SER A 37 3.33 23.48 -1.64
C SER A 37 3.43 21.96 -1.77
N ALA A 38 3.08 21.42 -2.95
CA ALA A 38 3.21 19.99 -3.24
C ALA A 38 4.28 19.78 -4.31
N TYR A 39 5.12 18.76 -4.11
CA TYR A 39 6.10 18.31 -5.08
C TYR A 39 5.62 17.02 -5.72
N PHE A 40 5.84 16.91 -7.02
CA PHE A 40 5.40 15.77 -7.82
C PHE A 40 6.60 15.15 -8.54
N GLY A 41 6.55 13.83 -8.69
CA GLY A 41 7.52 13.06 -9.45
C GLY A 41 6.82 12.01 -10.31
N PRO A 42 7.48 11.50 -11.37
CA PRO A 42 6.91 10.43 -12.18
C PRO A 42 6.70 9.18 -11.33
N ILE A 43 5.61 8.46 -11.61
CA ILE A 43 5.39 7.12 -11.05
C ILE A 43 6.47 6.17 -11.59
N PRO A 44 7.12 5.35 -10.76
CA PRO A 44 8.08 4.35 -11.24
C PRO A 44 7.44 3.39 -12.25
N ALA A 45 8.17 2.99 -13.29
CA ALA A 45 7.64 2.04 -14.27
C ALA A 45 7.25 0.70 -13.63
N THR A 46 8.01 0.27 -12.63
CA THR A 46 7.75 -0.94 -11.83
C THR A 46 7.85 -0.66 -10.34
N VAL A 47 7.07 -1.40 -9.55
CA VAL A 47 7.01 -1.32 -8.09
C VAL A 47 7.24 -2.71 -7.51
N THR A 48 7.91 -2.78 -6.36
CA THR A 48 8.10 -4.04 -5.64
C THR A 48 7.01 -4.23 -4.60
N ILE A 49 6.30 -5.35 -4.66
CA ILE A 49 5.40 -5.79 -3.60
C ILE A 49 5.94 -7.12 -3.06
N THR A 50 6.44 -7.09 -1.83
CA THR A 50 6.97 -8.27 -1.17
C THR A 50 5.84 -9.03 -0.51
N ALA A 51 5.51 -10.19 -1.06
CA ALA A 51 4.47 -11.07 -0.54
C ALA A 51 5.09 -12.24 0.22
N ALA A 52 4.57 -12.53 1.41
CA ALA A 52 4.97 -13.67 2.21
C ALA A 52 3.75 -14.40 2.79
N ALA A 53 3.83 -15.71 2.89
CA ALA A 53 2.85 -16.54 3.58
C ALA A 53 3.51 -17.24 4.75
N GLY A 54 2.84 -17.25 5.90
CA GLY A 54 3.16 -18.16 6.98
C GLY A 54 2.84 -19.61 6.60
N PRO A 55 3.17 -20.58 7.47
CA PRO A 55 2.85 -21.99 7.24
C PRO A 55 1.35 -22.22 7.03
N ASN A 56 1.02 -23.33 6.36
CA ASN A 56 -0.36 -23.83 6.17
C ASN A 56 -1.24 -23.01 5.22
N GLY A 57 -0.62 -22.28 4.30
CA GLY A 57 -1.29 -21.70 3.16
C GLY A 57 -0.30 -21.04 2.21
N SER A 58 -0.83 -20.30 1.25
CA SER A 58 -0.04 -19.58 0.26
C SER A 58 -0.62 -18.19 -0.03
N ILE A 59 0.23 -17.33 -0.59
CA ILE A 59 -0.15 -16.03 -1.15
C ILE A 59 0.37 -15.96 -2.59
N SER A 60 -0.42 -15.43 -3.51
CA SER A 60 -0.06 -15.37 -4.93
C SER A 60 -0.58 -14.10 -5.59
N LEU A 61 0.23 -13.49 -6.45
CA LEU A 61 -0.20 -12.41 -7.31
C LEU A 61 -1.08 -12.97 -8.43
N VAL A 62 -2.22 -12.32 -8.68
CA VAL A 62 -3.05 -12.61 -9.84
C VAL A 62 -2.42 -11.92 -11.06
N GLY A 63 -1.80 -12.72 -11.92
CA GLY A 63 -1.13 -12.27 -13.14
C GLY A 63 0.40 -12.28 -13.04
N PRO A 64 1.10 -11.99 -14.15
CA PRO A 64 2.54 -12.06 -14.19
C PRO A 64 3.18 -10.85 -13.49
N PRO A 65 4.28 -11.03 -12.74
CA PRO A 65 5.18 -9.94 -12.39
C PRO A 65 5.95 -9.47 -13.65
N PRO A 66 6.52 -8.24 -13.65
CA PRO A 66 6.56 -7.28 -12.56
C PRO A 66 5.25 -6.49 -12.37
N VAL A 67 5.05 -5.93 -11.18
CA VAL A 67 3.93 -5.02 -10.91
C VAL A 67 4.25 -3.65 -11.51
N ALA A 68 3.42 -3.19 -12.45
CA ALA A 68 3.55 -1.85 -13.03
C ALA A 68 3.19 -0.76 -12.01
N GLY A 69 3.94 0.33 -11.97
CA GLY A 69 3.55 1.48 -11.15
C GLY A 69 2.23 2.09 -11.61
N GLY A 70 1.42 2.55 -10.66
CA GLY A 70 0.07 3.07 -10.86
C GLY A 70 -0.98 1.97 -11.12
N SER A 71 -0.59 0.69 -11.15
CA SER A 71 -1.54 -0.41 -11.35
C SER A 71 -2.28 -0.80 -10.06
N ASN A 72 -3.25 -1.72 -10.20
CA ASN A 72 -4.07 -2.23 -9.11
C ASN A 72 -3.89 -3.76 -8.96
N PRO A 73 -2.70 -4.25 -8.56
CA PRO A 73 -2.44 -5.68 -8.47
C PRO A 73 -3.30 -6.33 -7.38
N THR A 74 -3.79 -7.54 -7.67
CA THR A 74 -4.60 -8.33 -6.73
C THR A 74 -3.83 -9.56 -6.27
N TYR A 75 -3.82 -9.80 -4.97
CA TYR A 75 -3.27 -11.00 -4.34
C TYR A 75 -4.39 -11.90 -3.84
N THR A 76 -4.23 -13.20 -4.05
CA THR A 76 -5.09 -14.25 -3.48
C THR A 76 -4.35 -14.97 -2.36
N ILE A 77 -5.09 -15.31 -1.31
CA ILE A 77 -4.60 -16.00 -0.13
C ILE A 77 -5.39 -17.30 0.00
N THR A 78 -4.67 -18.42 -0.11
CA THR A 78 -5.28 -19.75 -0.13
C THR A 78 -4.81 -20.53 1.09
N PRO A 79 -5.69 -20.80 2.07
CA PRO A 79 -5.35 -21.70 3.17
C PRO A 79 -5.26 -23.15 2.68
N ASN A 80 -4.39 -23.94 3.31
CA ASN A 80 -4.38 -25.39 3.10
C ASN A 80 -5.63 -26.04 3.71
N ALA A 81 -5.94 -27.27 3.31
CA ALA A 81 -7.05 -28.03 3.87
C ALA A 81 -6.94 -28.16 5.40
N GLY A 82 -8.04 -27.88 6.11
CA GLY A 82 -8.10 -27.87 7.57
C GLY A 82 -7.60 -26.57 8.22
N PHE A 83 -7.25 -25.55 7.44
CA PHE A 83 -6.82 -24.23 7.93
C PHE A 83 -7.71 -23.11 7.39
N VAL A 84 -7.64 -21.97 8.05
CA VAL A 84 -8.29 -20.71 7.64
C VAL A 84 -7.29 -19.56 7.72
N VAL A 85 -7.55 -18.49 6.96
CA VAL A 85 -6.78 -17.25 7.11
C VAL A 85 -7.08 -16.64 8.47
N ALA A 86 -6.05 -16.49 9.30
CA ALA A 86 -6.14 -15.79 10.57
C ALA A 86 -6.16 -14.29 10.33
N ALA A 87 -5.20 -13.79 9.55
CA ALA A 87 -5.08 -12.38 9.20
C ALA A 87 -4.18 -12.18 7.98
N LEU A 88 -4.38 -11.07 7.30
CA LEU A 88 -3.46 -10.49 6.34
C LEU A 88 -2.88 -9.20 6.94
N SER A 89 -1.58 -8.99 6.85
CA SER A 89 -0.93 -7.72 7.22
C SER A 89 -0.47 -7.01 5.95
N VAL A 90 -1.02 -5.83 5.67
CA VAL A 90 -0.63 -4.98 4.54
C VAL A 90 -0.03 -3.69 5.07
N ASP A 91 1.27 -3.49 4.85
CA ASP A 91 2.03 -2.34 5.36
C ASP A 91 1.79 -2.03 6.85
N GLY A 92 1.65 -3.09 7.65
CA GLY A 92 1.36 -3.01 9.09
C GLY A 92 -0.12 -2.93 9.46
N THR A 93 -1.02 -2.72 8.50
CA THR A 93 -2.47 -2.75 8.71
C THR A 93 -2.98 -4.19 8.70
N ILE A 94 -3.70 -4.60 9.74
CA ILE A 94 -4.21 -5.96 9.90
C ILE A 94 -5.64 -6.09 9.35
N LEU A 95 -5.85 -7.08 8.48
CA LEU A 95 -7.12 -7.45 7.87
C LEU A 95 -7.48 -8.89 8.26
N PRO A 96 -8.31 -9.09 9.30
CA PRO A 96 -8.68 -10.43 9.77
C PRO A 96 -9.44 -11.23 8.71
N GLY A 97 -9.06 -12.48 8.49
CA GLY A 97 -9.78 -13.41 7.61
C GLY A 97 -9.82 -13.06 6.11
N ALA A 98 -9.10 -12.03 5.66
CA ALA A 98 -9.12 -11.61 4.26
C ALA A 98 -8.42 -12.65 3.36
N THR A 99 -9.16 -13.18 2.37
CA THR A 99 -8.65 -14.17 1.41
C THR A 99 -8.19 -13.54 0.09
N SER A 100 -8.38 -12.24 -0.08
CA SER A 100 -7.88 -11.46 -1.20
C SER A 100 -7.54 -10.04 -0.78
N TYR A 101 -6.62 -9.41 -1.53
CA TYR A 101 -6.31 -8.00 -1.36
C TYR A 101 -5.92 -7.37 -2.69
N THR A 102 -6.57 -6.28 -3.04
CA THR A 102 -6.23 -5.47 -4.21
C THR A 102 -5.58 -4.18 -3.74
N PHE A 103 -4.32 -3.99 -4.11
CA PHE A 103 -3.72 -2.66 -3.98
C PHE A 103 -4.34 -1.72 -5.01
N THR A 104 -4.43 -0.44 -4.67
CA THR A 104 -4.93 0.59 -5.58
C THR A 104 -3.86 1.63 -5.87
N ASN A 105 -3.57 1.88 -7.14
CA ASN A 105 -2.64 2.89 -7.62
C ASN A 105 -1.27 2.78 -6.92
N VAL A 106 -0.60 1.65 -7.07
CA VAL A 106 0.68 1.38 -6.38
C VAL A 106 1.79 2.27 -6.91
N THR A 107 2.29 3.16 -6.06
CA THR A 107 3.32 4.16 -6.45
C THR A 107 4.61 4.02 -5.65
N ALA A 108 4.60 3.20 -4.60
CA ALA A 108 5.74 2.89 -3.75
C ALA A 108 5.76 1.40 -3.42
N ASN A 109 6.87 0.91 -2.87
CA ASN A 109 6.98 -0.49 -2.48
C ASN A 109 6.04 -0.82 -1.32
N HIS A 110 5.51 -2.04 -1.32
CA HIS A 110 4.57 -2.53 -0.32
C HIS A 110 4.96 -3.90 0.23
N TYR A 111 4.42 -4.24 1.40
CA TYR A 111 4.54 -5.55 2.03
C TYR A 111 3.16 -6.14 2.31
N ILE A 112 3.00 -7.44 2.01
CA ILE A 112 1.78 -8.18 2.26
C ILE A 112 2.10 -9.57 2.83
N ASN A 113 1.64 -9.83 4.07
CA ASN A 113 1.95 -11.04 4.81
C ASN A 113 0.67 -11.77 5.22
N ALA A 114 0.51 -13.03 4.80
CA ALA A 114 -0.63 -13.87 5.17
C ALA A 114 -0.30 -14.79 6.35
N TYR A 115 -1.23 -14.89 7.30
CA TYR A 115 -1.13 -15.74 8.49
C TYR A 115 -2.32 -16.69 8.56
N PHE A 116 -2.08 -17.93 8.97
CA PHE A 116 -3.06 -19.00 8.98
C PHE A 116 -3.19 -19.64 10.37
N ARG A 117 -4.35 -20.21 10.65
CA ARG A 117 -4.62 -21.01 11.87
C ARG A 117 -5.49 -22.21 11.53
N ALA A 118 -5.53 -23.20 12.41
CA ALA A 118 -6.42 -24.35 12.26
C ALA A 118 -7.88 -23.88 12.10
N GLY A 119 -8.61 -24.53 11.21
CA GLY A 119 -10.04 -24.31 11.02
C GLY A 119 -10.85 -24.81 12.21
N PRO A 120 -12.07 -24.27 12.40
CA PRO A 120 -13.03 -24.80 13.36
C PRO A 120 -13.53 -26.20 12.98
#